data_AF-A0A2V8UH33-F1
#
_entry.id   AF-A0A2V8UH33-F1
#
_cell.length_a   1.000
_cell.length_b   1.000
_cell.length_c   1.000
_cell.angle_alpha   90.00
_cell.angle_beta   90.00
_cell.angle_gamma   90.00
#
_symmetry.space_group_name_H-M   'P 1'
#
loop_
_entity.id
_entity.type
_entity.pdbx_description
1 polymer ?
#
loop_
_entity_poly.entity_id
_entity_poly.type
_entity_poly.pdbx_seq_one_letter_code
_entity_poly.pdbx_strand_id
1 'polypeptide(L)'
;MAQEQETRNRESRPPREGHGGPPREGRPREDGRRDDRRGDRGRPEGPPEIDIDKLISDSLYLDNQAHGIVSRMRDMDSATKSQLRRLYNAVRRAYRAPENERQHQFVMLRARLAYTIARHSLRSLDQMEKLLLQVTRKNDSRGYERFRDLFEAIVAYNE
;
A
#
# COMPACT_ATOMS: atom_id res chain seq x y z
N MET A 1 28.31 -50.03 -15.12
CA MET A 1 28.28 -48.57 -14.90
C MET A 1 28.50 -48.30 -13.42
N ALA A 2 29.42 -47.37 -13.11
CA ALA A 2 29.75 -46.73 -11.82
C ALA A 2 30.21 -47.66 -10.67
N GLN A 3 31.50 -47.88 -10.43
CA GLN A 3 32.56 -46.99 -9.88
C GLN A 3 32.35 -46.52 -8.44
N GLU A 4 33.39 -46.83 -7.66
CA GLU A 4 33.57 -46.76 -6.22
C GLU A 4 33.60 -45.34 -5.64
N GLN A 5 33.23 -45.31 -4.35
CA GLN A 5 33.45 -44.21 -3.41
C GLN A 5 34.93 -44.12 -3.07
N GLU A 6 35.54 -42.93 -3.23
CA GLU A 6 36.77 -42.60 -2.51
C GLU A 6 36.57 -41.32 -1.69
N THR A 7 36.91 -41.49 -0.43
CA THR A 7 36.87 -40.57 0.69
C THR A 7 38.05 -39.61 0.63
N ARG A 8 37.86 -38.36 1.12
CA ARG A 8 38.87 -37.54 1.80
C ARG A 8 38.26 -36.19 2.20
N ASN A 9 37.89 -36.03 3.48
CA ASN A 9 38.50 -34.96 4.26
C ASN A 9 38.31 -35.20 5.77
N ARG A 10 39.44 -35.55 6.41
CA ARG A 10 39.69 -35.38 7.84
C ARG A 10 39.86 -33.89 8.11
N GLU A 11 39.36 -33.41 9.25
CA GLU A 11 40.10 -32.61 10.24
C GLU A 11 39.11 -32.24 11.37
N SER A 12 39.14 -32.94 12.51
CA SER A 12 40.04 -32.72 13.66
C SER A 12 39.66 -31.51 14.51
N ARG A 13 38.84 -31.76 15.55
CA ARG A 13 38.89 -31.05 16.87
C ARG A 13 40.18 -31.47 17.60
N PRO A 14 40.75 -30.76 18.63
CA PRO A 14 40.09 -30.30 19.88
C PRO A 14 40.80 -29.05 20.52
N PRO A 15 40.82 -28.74 21.86
CA PRO A 15 40.07 -29.20 23.04
C PRO A 15 39.46 -28.05 23.90
N ARG A 16 38.96 -28.42 25.08
CA ARG A 16 38.10 -27.71 26.04
C ARG A 16 38.90 -27.24 27.29
N GLU A 17 38.29 -26.31 28.05
CA GLU A 17 38.44 -26.02 29.50
C GLU A 17 39.33 -24.86 29.99
N GLY A 18 38.76 -24.07 30.92
CA GLY A 18 39.43 -23.01 31.69
C GLY A 18 38.45 -22.14 32.48
N HIS A 19 38.11 -22.55 33.69
CA HIS A 19 37.24 -21.92 34.70
C HIS A 19 38.03 -20.85 35.51
N GLY A 20 37.46 -19.69 35.90
CA GLY A 20 38.12 -18.83 36.91
C GLY A 20 37.65 -17.37 37.15
N GLY A 21 36.50 -17.17 37.82
CA GLY A 21 36.22 -16.11 38.85
C GLY A 21 35.85 -14.67 38.43
N PRO A 22 35.36 -13.80 39.36
CA PRO A 22 34.53 -13.98 40.57
C PRO A 22 33.24 -13.08 40.57
N PRO A 23 32.31 -13.19 41.55
CA PRO A 23 31.06 -12.44 41.58
C PRO A 23 31.21 -11.08 42.29
N ARG A 24 30.48 -10.05 41.83
CA ARG A 24 30.25 -8.82 42.62
C ARG A 24 28.77 -8.46 42.65
N GLU A 25 28.21 -8.62 43.83
CA GLU A 25 26.93 -8.09 44.28
C GLU A 25 26.93 -6.55 44.30
N GLY A 26 25.75 -5.97 44.10
CA GLY A 26 25.34 -4.74 44.78
C GLY A 26 25.21 -3.49 43.93
N ARG A 27 23.98 -3.21 43.47
CA ARG A 27 23.23 -1.97 43.81
C ARG A 27 21.79 -2.02 43.27
N PRO A 28 20.77 -1.65 44.06
CA PRO A 28 19.38 -1.60 43.63
C PRO A 28 18.90 -0.16 43.33
N ARG A 29 17.79 -0.09 42.55
CA ARG A 29 16.86 1.03 42.32
C ARG A 29 17.22 2.02 41.21
N GLU A 30 16.41 2.02 40.14
CA GLU A 30 15.61 3.21 39.82
C GLU A 30 14.36 2.82 39.02
N ASP A 31 13.22 3.21 39.57
CA ASP A 31 11.89 3.22 38.97
C ASP A 31 11.88 4.28 37.86
N GLY A 32 11.51 3.88 36.64
CA GLY A 32 11.62 4.73 35.46
C GLY A 32 10.66 4.28 34.37
N ARG A 33 9.37 4.49 34.62
CA ARG A 33 8.32 4.53 33.59
C ARG A 33 8.79 5.36 32.38
N ARG A 34 8.69 4.79 31.18
CA ARG A 34 8.40 5.41 29.87
C ARG A 34 8.61 4.34 28.80
N ASP A 35 7.59 3.58 28.42
CA ASP A 35 6.67 3.97 27.33
C ASP A 35 7.19 5.14 26.50
N ASP A 36 8.27 4.89 25.75
CA ASP A 36 8.77 5.82 24.73
C ASP A 36 9.18 5.03 23.50
N ARG A 37 8.17 4.84 22.63
CA ARG A 37 8.21 4.93 21.15
C ARG A 37 7.05 4.18 20.49
N ARG A 38 5.89 4.18 21.17
CA ARG A 38 4.59 4.21 20.49
C ARG A 38 4.37 5.63 19.96
N GLY A 39 5.13 6.01 18.93
CA GLY A 39 5.24 7.39 18.49
C GLY A 39 5.52 7.50 16.99
N ASP A 40 4.77 6.78 16.16
CA ASP A 40 4.59 7.15 14.75
C ASP A 40 3.09 7.28 14.43
N ARG A 41 2.38 8.04 15.27
CA ARG A 41 1.09 8.66 14.94
C ARG A 41 1.31 10.14 14.63
N GLY A 42 2.31 10.42 13.79
CA GLY A 42 2.85 11.76 13.61
C GLY A 42 3.14 12.17 12.17
N ARG A 43 2.78 11.37 11.16
CA ARG A 43 2.90 11.80 9.77
C ARG A 43 1.54 12.12 9.14
N PRO A 44 0.97 13.31 9.36
CA PRO A 44 0.06 13.90 8.41
C PRO A 44 0.90 14.49 7.27
N GLU A 45 1.34 13.66 6.34
CA GLU A 45 1.87 14.15 5.07
C GLU A 45 1.60 13.13 3.96
N GLY A 46 0.33 12.74 3.88
CA GLY A 46 -0.22 12.29 2.61
C GLY A 46 -0.59 13.52 1.79
N PRO A 47 -0.38 13.53 0.46
CA PRO A 47 -0.92 14.59 -0.39
C PRO A 47 -2.43 14.72 -0.15
N PRO A 48 -3.00 15.94 -0.29
CA PRO A 48 -4.32 16.29 0.21
C PRO A 48 -5.35 15.20 -0.15
N GLU A 49 -6.15 14.80 0.83
CA GLU A 49 -7.16 13.78 0.61
C GLU A 49 -8.19 14.32 -0.38
N ILE A 50 -8.46 13.53 -1.42
CA ILE A 50 -9.45 13.88 -2.42
C ILE A 50 -10.81 13.81 -1.75
N ASP A 51 -11.58 14.88 -1.86
CA ASP A 51 -12.90 15.00 -1.26
C ASP A 51 -13.97 14.47 -2.24
N ILE A 52 -14.67 13.41 -1.84
CA ILE A 52 -15.72 12.80 -2.66
C ILE A 52 -16.89 13.75 -2.92
N ASP A 53 -17.24 14.61 -1.97
CA ASP A 53 -18.38 15.54 -2.13
C ASP A 53 -18.04 16.59 -3.17
N LYS A 54 -16.82 17.13 -3.13
CA LYS A 54 -16.32 18.07 -4.14
C LYS A 54 -16.20 17.43 -5.51
N LEU A 55 -15.75 16.17 -5.59
CA LEU A 55 -15.75 15.42 -6.86
C LEU A 55 -17.15 15.27 -7.45
N ILE A 56 -18.17 15.12 -6.59
CA ILE A 56 -19.56 14.97 -7.05
C ILE A 56 -20.14 16.30 -7.53
N SER A 57 -19.78 17.41 -6.90
CA SER A 57 -20.34 18.73 -7.18
C SER A 57 -19.58 19.53 -8.23
N ASP A 58 -18.27 19.32 -8.39
CA ASP A 58 -17.37 20.19 -9.16
C ASP A 58 -16.54 19.38 -10.18
N SER A 59 -16.91 19.51 -11.46
CA SER A 59 -16.20 18.89 -12.57
C SER A 59 -14.77 19.43 -12.75
N LEU A 60 -14.53 20.70 -12.46
CA LEU A 60 -13.20 21.30 -12.56
C LEU A 60 -12.29 20.77 -11.44
N TYR A 61 -12.84 20.56 -10.24
CA TYR A 61 -12.11 19.89 -9.18
C TYR A 61 -11.69 18.47 -9.58
N LEU A 62 -12.59 17.68 -10.18
CA LEU A 62 -12.26 16.34 -10.69
C LEU A 62 -11.11 16.37 -11.69
N ASP A 63 -11.17 17.28 -12.65
CA ASP A 63 -10.15 17.43 -13.68
C ASP A 63 -8.78 17.79 -13.09
N ASN A 64 -8.75 18.77 -12.20
CA ASN A 64 -7.54 19.19 -11.49
C ASN A 64 -6.95 18.06 -10.64
N GLN A 65 -7.78 17.25 -9.98
CA GLN A 65 -7.32 16.07 -9.24
C GLN A 65 -6.73 15.02 -10.17
N ALA A 66 -7.38 14.73 -11.31
CA ALA A 66 -6.87 13.79 -12.30
C ALA A 66 -5.49 14.24 -12.81
N HIS A 67 -5.35 15.51 -13.17
CA HIS A 67 -4.09 16.09 -13.61
C HIS A 67 -3.02 15.96 -12.52
N GLY A 68 -3.33 16.35 -11.29
CA GLY A 68 -2.39 16.28 -10.17
C GLY A 68 -1.92 14.86 -9.84
N ILE A 69 -2.79 13.86 -9.98
CA ILE A 69 -2.41 12.44 -9.82
C ILE A 69 -1.45 12.03 -10.93
N VAL A 70 -1.77 12.34 -12.19
CA VAL A 70 -0.90 11.99 -13.33
C VAL A 70 0.46 12.66 -13.23
N SER A 71 0.53 13.93 -12.84
CA SER A 71 1.81 14.63 -12.62
C SER A 71 2.68 13.88 -11.59
N ARG A 72 2.13 13.55 -10.42
CA ARG A 72 2.85 12.78 -9.39
C ARG A 72 3.26 11.38 -9.86
N MET A 73 2.47 10.75 -10.72
CA MET A 73 2.79 9.43 -11.27
C MET A 73 3.92 9.48 -12.29
N ARG A 74 4.00 10.52 -13.13
CA ARG A 74 5.10 10.69 -14.10
C ARG A 74 6.46 10.77 -13.41
N ASP A 75 6.50 11.36 -12.22
CA ASP A 75 7.71 11.50 -11.41
C ASP A 75 8.07 10.21 -10.64
N MET A 76 7.19 9.20 -10.61
CA MET A 76 7.32 8.00 -9.76
C MET A 76 7.10 6.67 -10.52
N ASP A 77 7.98 6.35 -11.45
CA ASP A 77 8.11 5.07 -12.16
C ASP A 77 7.15 4.78 -13.34
N SER A 78 7.77 4.49 -14.50
CA SER A 78 7.14 4.05 -15.76
C SER A 78 6.46 2.68 -15.70
N ALA A 79 6.68 1.90 -14.64
CA ALA A 79 6.10 0.56 -14.44
C ALA A 79 4.59 0.57 -14.14
N THR A 80 4.00 1.75 -13.91
CA THR A 80 2.62 1.95 -13.45
C THR A 80 1.56 1.94 -14.55
N LYS A 81 1.89 2.16 -15.83
CA LYS A 81 0.88 2.31 -16.91
C LYS A 81 0.01 1.06 -17.10
N SER A 82 0.63 -0.12 -17.13
CA SER A 82 -0.08 -1.39 -17.32
C SER A 82 -0.98 -1.73 -16.11
N GLN A 83 -0.50 -1.44 -14.90
CA GLN A 83 -1.25 -1.62 -13.66
C GLN A 83 -2.43 -0.64 -13.59
N LEU A 84 -2.23 0.62 -13.97
CA LEU A 84 -3.29 1.62 -14.01
C LEU A 84 -4.37 1.26 -15.03
N ARG A 85 -4.00 0.76 -16.22
CA ARG A 85 -4.97 0.26 -17.21
C ARG A 85 -5.78 -0.92 -16.66
N ARG A 86 -5.12 -1.88 -15.98
CA ARG A 86 -5.81 -3.02 -15.34
C ARG A 86 -6.77 -2.56 -14.25
N LEU A 87 -6.36 -1.57 -13.45
CA LEU A 87 -7.19 -0.97 -12.41
C LEU A 87 -8.41 -0.26 -13.00
N TYR A 88 -8.22 0.56 -14.04
CA TYR A 88 -9.32 1.22 -14.77
C TYR A 88 -10.33 0.19 -15.29
N ASN A 89 -9.87 -0.88 -15.93
CA ASN A 89 -10.75 -1.94 -16.41
C ASN A 89 -11.50 -2.66 -15.27
N ALA A 90 -10.90 -2.76 -14.09
CA ALA A 90 -11.58 -3.28 -12.90
C ALA A 90 -12.64 -2.31 -12.36
N VAL A 91 -12.35 -1.00 -12.29
CA VAL A 91 -13.30 0.05 -11.91
C VAL A 91 -14.49 0.08 -12.85
N ARG A 92 -14.24 0.08 -14.17
CA ARG A 92 -15.29 0.08 -15.20
C ARG A 92 -16.20 -1.13 -15.10
N ARG A 93 -15.64 -2.31 -14.81
CA ARG A 93 -16.43 -3.54 -14.57
C ARG A 93 -17.24 -3.46 -13.29
N ALA A 94 -16.66 -2.97 -12.19
CA ALA A 94 -17.36 -2.80 -10.93
C ALA A 94 -18.53 -1.82 -11.05
N TYR A 95 -18.38 -0.73 -11.81
CA TYR A 95 -19.45 0.25 -12.04
C TYR A 95 -20.61 -0.32 -12.87
N ARG A 96 -20.30 -1.16 -13.86
CA ARG A 96 -21.29 -1.85 -14.70
C ARG A 96 -22.09 -2.93 -13.95
N ALA A 97 -21.66 -3.32 -12.76
CA ALA A 97 -22.41 -4.28 -11.96
C ALA A 97 -23.80 -3.71 -11.61
N PRO A 98 -24.79 -4.58 -11.38
CA PRO A 98 -26.08 -4.19 -10.83
C PRO A 98 -25.92 -3.33 -9.58
N GLU A 99 -26.83 -2.37 -9.38
CA GLU A 99 -26.71 -1.40 -8.28
C GLU A 99 -26.64 -2.06 -6.90
N ASN A 100 -27.40 -3.14 -6.69
CA ASN A 100 -27.39 -3.95 -5.47
C ASN A 100 -26.05 -4.65 -5.19
N GLU A 101 -25.22 -4.88 -6.22
CA GLU A 101 -23.91 -5.53 -6.09
C GLU A 101 -22.76 -4.52 -6.17
N ARG A 102 -23.02 -3.30 -6.62
CA ARG A 102 -21.99 -2.28 -6.91
C ARG A 102 -21.12 -2.00 -5.70
N GLN A 103 -21.73 -1.81 -4.52
CA GLN A 103 -20.99 -1.59 -3.29
C GLN A 103 -20.02 -2.74 -2.99
N HIS A 104 -20.51 -3.99 -3.07
CA HIS A 104 -19.68 -5.17 -2.85
C HIS A 104 -18.51 -5.23 -3.84
N GLN A 105 -18.77 -4.97 -5.13
CA GLN A 105 -17.72 -4.96 -6.15
C GLN A 105 -16.64 -3.90 -5.86
N PHE A 106 -17.02 -2.70 -5.42
CA PHE A 106 -16.09 -1.65 -5.04
C PHE A 106 -15.31 -1.96 -3.75
N VAL A 107 -15.94 -2.63 -2.77
CA VAL A 107 -15.24 -3.12 -1.57
C VAL A 107 -14.19 -4.17 -1.94
N MET A 108 -14.53 -5.11 -2.83
CA MET A 108 -13.57 -6.09 -3.35
C MET A 108 -12.46 -5.44 -4.18
N LEU A 109 -12.80 -4.43 -4.99
CA LEU A 109 -11.82 -3.63 -5.72
C LEU A 109 -10.83 -2.97 -4.77
N ARG A 110 -11.29 -2.41 -3.65
CA ARG A 110 -10.44 -1.75 -2.65
C ARG A 110 -9.42 -2.72 -2.06
N ALA A 111 -9.84 -3.92 -1.68
CA ALA A 111 -8.93 -4.94 -1.16
C ALA A 111 -7.84 -5.31 -2.18
N ARG A 112 -8.22 -5.48 -3.46
CA ARG A 112 -7.27 -5.77 -4.56
C ARG A 112 -6.31 -4.61 -4.81
N LEU A 113 -6.79 -3.36 -4.74
CA LEU A 113 -5.99 -2.16 -4.89
C LEU A 113 -4.95 -2.06 -3.77
N ALA A 114 -5.38 -2.19 -2.52
CA ALA A 114 -4.50 -2.15 -1.35
C ALA A 114 -3.39 -3.21 -1.44
N TYR A 115 -3.75 -4.45 -1.81
CA TYR A 115 -2.77 -5.51 -2.04
C TYR A 115 -1.77 -5.13 -3.14
N THR A 116 -2.23 -4.56 -4.25
CA THR A 116 -1.37 -4.16 -5.37
C THR A 116 -0.42 -3.03 -4.97
N ILE A 117 -0.91 -2.02 -4.25
CA ILE A 117 -0.11 -0.91 -3.72
C ILE A 117 0.99 -1.44 -2.82
N ALA A 118 0.65 -2.31 -1.86
CA ALA A 118 1.63 -2.90 -0.95
C ALA A 118 2.64 -3.79 -1.67
N ARG A 119 2.19 -4.61 -2.64
CA ARG A 119 3.01 -5.57 -3.39
C ARG A 119 4.04 -4.89 -4.29
N HIS A 120 3.68 -3.76 -4.87
CA HIS A 120 4.45 -3.09 -5.92
C HIS A 120 4.93 -1.69 -5.53
N SER A 121 4.79 -1.31 -4.25
CA SER A 121 5.20 0.00 -3.72
C SER A 121 4.58 1.19 -4.46
N LEU A 122 3.32 1.08 -4.90
CA LEU A 122 2.64 2.11 -5.71
C LEU A 122 2.09 3.25 -4.86
N ARG A 123 2.96 3.95 -4.13
CA ARG A 123 2.59 5.01 -3.18
C ARG A 123 1.79 6.15 -3.81
N SER A 124 1.98 6.41 -5.11
CA SER A 124 1.21 7.39 -5.86
C SER A 124 -0.30 7.08 -5.92
N LEU A 125 -0.70 5.83 -5.67
CA LEU A 125 -2.09 5.38 -5.65
C LEU A 125 -2.72 5.37 -4.25
N ASP A 126 -1.97 5.72 -3.19
CA ASP A 126 -2.50 5.76 -1.81
C ASP A 126 -3.72 6.69 -1.70
N GLN A 127 -3.75 7.77 -2.48
CA GLN A 127 -4.91 8.68 -2.54
C GLN A 127 -6.14 8.01 -3.17
N MET A 128 -5.95 7.16 -4.17
CA MET A 128 -7.05 6.44 -4.83
C MET A 128 -7.65 5.39 -3.90
N GLU A 129 -6.83 4.73 -3.08
CA GLU A 129 -7.32 3.81 -2.05
C GLU A 129 -8.19 4.53 -1.01
N LYS A 130 -7.72 5.68 -0.51
CA LYS A 130 -8.47 6.51 0.44
C LYS A 130 -9.78 7.03 -0.15
N LEU A 131 -9.75 7.50 -1.40
CA LEU A 131 -10.97 7.95 -2.07
C LEU A 131 -11.96 6.79 -2.26
N LEU A 132 -11.48 5.60 -2.61
CA LEU A 132 -12.32 4.41 -2.75
C LEU A 132 -12.95 3.99 -1.41
N LEU A 133 -12.26 4.21 -0.29
CA LEU A 133 -12.84 4.07 1.04
C LEU A 133 -13.97 5.06 1.28
N GLN A 134 -13.82 6.34 0.91
CA GLN A 134 -14.89 7.34 1.02
C GLN A 134 -16.11 6.95 0.17
N VAL A 135 -15.89 6.57 -1.10
CA VAL A 135 -16.94 6.16 -2.04
C VAL A 135 -17.75 4.98 -1.48
N THR A 136 -17.07 3.94 -0.98
CA THR A 136 -17.73 2.75 -0.44
C THR A 136 -18.44 2.99 0.90
N ARG A 137 -17.95 3.94 1.72
CA ARG A 137 -18.60 4.36 2.96
C ARG A 137 -19.85 5.18 2.71
N LYS A 138 -19.79 6.13 1.78
CA LYS A 138 -20.94 6.97 1.40
C LYS A 138 -22.02 6.15 0.68
N ASN A 139 -21.61 5.16 -0.11
CA ASN A 139 -22.49 4.27 -0.85
C ASN A 139 -23.53 5.00 -1.72
N ASP A 140 -23.06 6.04 -2.40
CA ASP A 140 -23.88 6.88 -3.28
C ASP A 140 -23.57 6.55 -4.74
N SER A 141 -24.61 6.36 -5.56
CA SER A 141 -24.50 6.10 -7.00
C SER A 141 -23.67 7.15 -7.73
N ARG A 142 -23.84 8.43 -7.38
CA ARG A 142 -23.05 9.54 -7.94
C ARG A 142 -21.59 9.46 -7.55
N GLY A 143 -21.30 8.97 -6.34
CA GLY A 143 -19.93 8.76 -5.88
C GLY A 143 -19.21 7.67 -6.67
N TYR A 144 -19.90 6.57 -6.96
CA TYR A 144 -19.36 5.50 -7.82
C TYR A 144 -19.10 5.96 -9.25
N GLU A 145 -20.03 6.74 -9.82
CA GLU A 145 -19.90 7.33 -11.15
C GLU A 145 -18.68 8.26 -11.23
N ARG A 146 -18.58 9.21 -10.28
CA ARG A 146 -17.52 10.22 -10.28
C ARG A 146 -16.14 9.64 -10.00
N PHE A 147 -16.08 8.57 -9.21
CA PHE A 147 -14.85 7.80 -9.06
C PHE A 147 -14.41 7.16 -10.38
N ARG A 148 -15.35 6.61 -11.15
CA ARG A 148 -15.07 6.05 -12.48
C ARG A 148 -14.66 7.13 -13.47
N ASP A 149 -15.31 8.29 -13.46
CA ASP A 149 -14.96 9.45 -14.31
C ASP A 149 -13.55 9.97 -14.00
N LEU A 150 -13.18 10.09 -12.72
CA LEU A 150 -11.83 10.46 -12.29
C LEU A 150 -10.78 9.49 -12.87
N PHE A 151 -11.05 8.18 -12.78
CA PHE A 151 -10.17 7.16 -13.34
C PHE A 151 -10.06 7.24 -14.87
N GLU A 152 -11.14 7.60 -15.54
CA GLU A 152 -11.16 7.83 -17.00
C GLU A 152 -10.31 9.03 -17.39
N ALA A 153 -10.41 10.14 -16.66
CA ALA A 153 -9.57 11.32 -16.86
C ALA A 153 -8.08 11.04 -16.61
N ILE A 154 -7.74 10.33 -15.53
CA ILE A 154 -6.35 9.93 -15.24
C ILE A 154 -5.74 9.11 -16.38
N VAL A 155 -6.53 8.17 -16.91
CA VAL A 155 -6.10 7.35 -18.05
C VAL A 155 -5.89 8.23 -19.29
N ALA A 156 -6.83 9.14 -19.59
CA ALA A 156 -6.75 10.04 -20.75
C ALA A 156 -5.52 10.95 -20.69
N TYR A 157 -5.15 11.47 -19.52
CA TYR A 157 -3.97 12.32 -19.35
C TYR A 157 -2.62 11.57 -19.35
N ASN A 158 -2.66 10.24 -19.20
CA ASN A 158 -1.47 9.39 -19.14
C ASN A 158 -1.20 8.61 -20.45
N GLU A 159 -2.11 8.66 -21.42
CA GLU A 159 -1.84 8.25 -22.81
C GLU A 159 -0.81 9.17 -23.46
#